data_AF-A0A3V2NXV9-F1
#
_entry.id   AF-A0A3V2NXV9-F1
#
_cell.length_a   1.000
_cell.length_b   1.000
_cell.length_c   1.000
_cell.angle_alpha   90.00
_cell.angle_beta   90.00
_cell.angle_gamma   90.00
#
_symmetry.space_group_name_H-M   'P 1'
#
loop_
_entity.id
_entity.type
_entity.pdbx_description
1 polymer ?
#
loop_
_entity_poly.entity_id
_entity_poly.type
_entity_poly.pdbx_seq_one_letter_code
_entity_poly.pdbx_strand_id
1 'polypeptide(L)'
;MILAENFIDWLMNTERDLGHRVNERYQKYLLTLPRPQAHDGDISIDGRYLVNWQNGNYLIWRTTERGQSVLTVCECTSTVMAEIIADSIRYTHSNASAEDTAQEIQRLSVVCLAALNGNAE
;
A
#
# COMPACT_ATOMS: atom_id res chain seq x y z
N MET A 1 12.77 -4.70 -12.74
CA MET A 1 11.83 -5.81 -12.97
C MET A 1 10.77 -5.29 -13.95
N ILE A 2 10.51 -5.96 -15.07
CA ILE A 2 9.48 -5.54 -16.03
C ILE A 2 8.13 -6.08 -15.51
N LEU A 3 7.13 -5.21 -15.39
CA LEU A 3 5.77 -5.61 -15.03
C LEU A 3 5.14 -6.43 -16.16
N ALA A 4 4.35 -7.44 -15.81
CA ALA A 4 3.68 -8.31 -16.79
C ALA A 4 2.80 -7.50 -17.76
N GLU A 5 2.17 -6.44 -17.27
CA GLU A 5 1.37 -5.47 -18.05
C GLU A 5 2.21 -4.77 -19.11
N ASN A 6 3.39 -4.26 -18.75
CA ASN A 6 4.31 -3.59 -19.68
C ASN A 6 4.82 -4.55 -20.78
N PHE A 7 4.99 -5.84 -20.45
CA PHE A 7 5.40 -6.86 -21.42
C PHE A 7 4.25 -7.25 -22.37
N ILE A 8 3.03 -7.37 -21.84
CA ILE A 8 1.84 -7.65 -22.65
C ILE A 8 1.54 -6.47 -23.58
N ASP A 9 1.63 -5.23 -23.09
CA ASP A 9 1.46 -4.02 -23.91
C ASP A 9 2.51 -3.93 -25.01
N TRP A 10 3.77 -4.27 -24.71
CA TRP A 10 4.79 -4.38 -25.74
C TRP A 10 4.42 -5.43 -26.80
N LEU A 11 4.01 -6.64 -26.39
CA LEU A 11 3.58 -7.71 -27.31
C LEU A 11 2.37 -7.31 -28.17
N MET A 12 1.42 -6.58 -27.60
CA MET A 12 0.23 -6.09 -28.34
C MET A 12 0.62 -5.09 -29.43
N ASN A 13 1.72 -4.36 -29.24
CA ASN A 13 2.25 -3.36 -30.17
C ASN A 13 3.27 -3.92 -31.17
N THR A 14 3.93 -5.04 -30.87
CA THR A 14 4.96 -5.64 -31.76
C THR A 14 4.51 -6.93 -32.43
N GLU A 15 3.80 -7.81 -31.73
CA GLU A 15 3.37 -9.13 -32.21
C GLU A 15 1.92 -9.41 -31.82
N ARG A 16 1.00 -8.68 -32.43
CA ARG A 16 -0.42 -8.60 -32.04
C ARG A 16 -1.12 -9.95 -31.83
N ASP A 17 -0.92 -10.92 -32.72
CA ASP A 17 -1.55 -12.25 -32.61
C ASP A 17 -0.99 -13.08 -31.45
N LEU A 18 0.30 -12.92 -31.14
CA LEU A 18 0.91 -13.51 -29.96
C LEU A 18 0.44 -12.78 -28.69
N GLY A 19 0.42 -11.45 -28.72
CA GLY A 19 -0.08 -10.59 -27.64
C GLY A 19 -1.49 -10.95 -27.22
N HIS A 20 -2.42 -11.14 -28.18
CA HIS A 20 -3.78 -11.56 -27.87
C HIS A 20 -3.85 -12.92 -27.16
N ARG A 21 -3.11 -13.91 -27.64
CA ARG A 21 -3.09 -15.26 -27.03
C ARG A 21 -2.45 -15.28 -25.64
N VAL A 22 -1.38 -14.50 -25.47
CA VAL A 22 -0.69 -14.35 -24.18
C VAL A 22 -1.59 -13.62 -23.19
N ASN A 23 -2.23 -12.52 -23.60
CA ASN A 23 -3.17 -11.78 -22.75
C ASN A 23 -4.36 -12.67 -22.36
N GLU A 24 -4.97 -13.40 -23.30
CA GLU A 24 -6.10 -14.29 -22.98
C GLU A 24 -5.73 -15.35 -21.94
N ARG A 25 -4.56 -15.99 -22.08
CA ARG A 25 -4.04 -16.95 -21.09
C ARG A 25 -3.70 -16.28 -19.76
N TYR A 26 -3.14 -15.08 -19.80
CA TYR A 26 -2.82 -14.30 -18.62
C TYR A 26 -4.08 -13.92 -17.84
N GLN A 27 -5.14 -13.47 -18.51
CA GLN A 27 -6.45 -13.22 -17.90
C GLN A 27 -7.02 -14.51 -17.28
N LYS A 28 -6.94 -15.66 -17.97
CA LYS A 28 -7.35 -16.95 -17.40
C LYS A 28 -6.53 -17.33 -16.17
N TYR A 29 -5.21 -17.12 -16.22
CA TYR A 29 -4.32 -17.35 -15.07
C TYR A 29 -4.70 -16.46 -13.88
N LEU A 30 -4.98 -15.17 -14.10
CA LEU A 30 -5.45 -14.25 -13.06
C LEU A 30 -6.74 -14.76 -12.39
N LEU A 31 -7.62 -15.42 -13.14
CA LEU A 31 -8.83 -16.06 -12.60
C LEU A 31 -8.56 -17.35 -11.81
N THR A 32 -7.41 -18.00 -12.03
CA THR A 32 -6.97 -19.20 -11.28
C THR A 32 -6.16 -18.87 -10.05
N LEU A 33 -5.65 -17.63 -9.94
CA LEU A 33 -5.04 -17.17 -8.71
C LEU A 33 -6.09 -17.25 -7.58
N PRO A 34 -5.67 -17.59 -6.36
CA PRO A 34 -6.55 -17.48 -5.21
C PRO A 34 -7.17 -16.08 -5.21
N ARG A 35 -8.51 -16.01 -5.22
CA ARG A 35 -9.17 -14.71 -5.06
C ARG A 35 -8.63 -14.10 -3.77
N PRO A 36 -8.09 -12.87 -3.79
CA PRO A 36 -7.77 -12.17 -2.56
C PRO A 36 -9.04 -12.17 -1.72
N GLN A 37 -9.01 -12.86 -0.58
CA GLN A 37 -10.05 -12.66 0.42
C GLN A 37 -9.83 -11.24 0.93
N ALA A 38 -10.74 -10.33 0.58
CA ALA A 38 -10.75 -9.00 1.14
C ALA A 38 -11.06 -9.12 2.64
N HIS A 39 -10.19 -8.60 3.48
CA HIS A 39 -10.63 -8.01 4.75
C HIS A 39 -11.34 -6.69 4.42
N ASP A 40 -12.41 -6.39 5.16
CA ASP A 40 -13.22 -5.19 4.97
C ASP A 40 -12.42 -3.90 5.24
N GLY A 41 -12.53 -2.95 4.31
CA GLY A 41 -12.27 -1.53 4.50
C GLY A 41 -10.84 -1.05 4.21
N ASP A 42 -10.75 0.12 3.56
CA ASP A 42 -9.53 0.92 3.65
C ASP A 42 -9.31 1.31 5.13
N ILE A 43 -8.11 1.08 5.64
CA ILE A 43 -7.77 1.37 7.04
C ILE A 43 -7.27 2.82 7.12
N SER A 44 -8.06 3.68 7.75
CA SER A 44 -7.64 5.05 8.08
C SER A 44 -6.82 5.03 9.36
N ILE A 45 -5.59 5.54 9.30
CA ILE A 45 -4.72 5.70 10.46
C ILE A 45 -4.53 7.20 10.71
N ASP A 46 -5.00 7.64 11.88
CA ASP A 46 -4.80 9.00 12.38
C ASP A 46 -5.36 10.10 11.45
N GLY A 47 -6.28 9.74 10.53
CA GLY A 47 -6.81 10.64 9.49
C GLY A 47 -5.78 11.11 8.45
N ARG A 48 -4.51 10.72 8.62
CA ARG A 48 -3.37 11.16 7.79
C ARG A 48 -2.92 10.09 6.81
N TYR A 49 -3.26 8.84 7.08
CA TYR A 49 -2.86 7.70 6.28
C TYR A 49 -4.05 6.83 5.92
N LEU A 50 -4.08 6.35 4.69
CA LEU A 50 -5.03 5.35 4.24
C LEU A 50 -4.22 4.13 3.81
N VAL A 51 -4.53 2.97 4.36
CA VAL A 51 -3.89 1.70 4.01
C VAL A 51 -4.92 0.81 3.35
N ASN A 52 -4.63 0.37 2.13
CA ASN A 52 -5.50 -0.56 1.43
C ASN A 52 -4.72 -1.74 0.86
N TRP A 53 -5.37 -2.90 0.79
CA TRP A 53 -4.75 -4.12 0.26
C TRP A 53 -5.11 -4.28 -1.21
N GLN A 54 -4.10 -4.25 -2.09
CA GLN A 54 -4.28 -4.47 -3.53
C GLN A 54 -3.17 -5.37 -4.07
N ASN A 55 -3.56 -6.33 -4.92
CA ASN A 55 -2.63 -7.20 -5.65
C ASN A 55 -1.59 -7.91 -4.76
N GLY A 56 -2.00 -8.33 -3.56
CA GLY A 56 -1.12 -9.04 -2.63
C GLY A 56 -0.18 -8.13 -1.83
N ASN A 57 -0.40 -6.81 -1.84
CA ASN A 57 0.40 -5.82 -1.13
C ASN A 57 -0.47 -4.79 -0.41
N TYR A 58 0.08 -4.20 0.64
CA TYR A 58 -0.46 -3.01 1.29
C TYR A 58 0.03 -1.77 0.54
N LEU A 59 -0.90 -0.93 0.09
CA LEU A 59 -0.61 0.40 -0.42
C LEU A 59 -0.86 1.39 0.70
N ILE A 60 0.09 2.28 0.92
CA ILE A 60 -0.01 3.34 1.92
C ILE A 60 -0.18 4.65 1.18
N TRP A 61 -1.26 5.37 1.48
CA TRP A 61 -1.52 6.69 0.96
C TRP A 61 -1.37 7.70 2.08
N ARG A 62 -0.76 8.84 1.77
CA ARG A 62 -0.80 10.01 2.64
C ARG A 62 -1.98 10.88 2.23
N THR A 63 -2.83 11.22 3.20
CA THR A 63 -3.91 12.18 3.06
C THR A 63 -3.44 13.54 3.55
N THR A 64 -3.55 14.55 2.70
CA THR A 64 -3.28 15.95 3.03
C THR A 64 -4.49 16.81 2.66
N GLU A 65 -4.51 18.08 3.07
CA GLU A 65 -5.55 19.03 2.65
C GLU A 65 -5.69 19.15 1.12
N ARG A 66 -4.62 18.84 0.37
CA ARG A 66 -4.58 18.92 -1.09
C ARG A 66 -5.04 17.65 -1.80
N GLY A 67 -5.31 16.58 -1.05
CA GLY A 67 -5.70 15.27 -1.56
C GLY A 67 -4.81 14.13 -1.10
N GLN A 68 -4.99 12.98 -1.74
CA GLN A 68 -4.31 11.72 -1.42
C GLN A 68 -3.22 11.41 -2.44
N SER A 69 -2.06 10.96 -1.94
CA SER A 69 -0.94 10.51 -2.77
C SER A 69 -0.36 9.20 -2.24
N VAL A 70 0.01 8.29 -3.13
CA VAL A 70 0.70 7.05 -2.76
C VAL A 70 2.05 7.41 -2.12
N LEU A 71 2.25 6.92 -0.90
CA LEU A 71 3.52 7.01 -0.20
C LEU A 71 4.44 5.86 -0.59
N THR A 72 3.96 4.61 -0.43
CA THR A 72 4.75 3.40 -0.70
C THR A 72 3.86 2.15 -0.77
N VAL A 73 4.48 1.01 -1.15
CA VAL A 73 3.87 -0.32 -1.24
C VAL A 73 4.65 -1.29 -0.34
N CYS A 74 3.95 -2.08 0.46
CA CYS A 74 4.53 -3.00 1.43
C CYS A 74 3.96 -4.42 1.28
N GLU A 75 4.82 -5.43 1.34
CA GLU A 75 4.41 -6.84 1.25
C GLU A 75 3.82 -7.37 2.57
N CYS A 76 4.14 -6.74 3.70
CA CYS A 76 3.78 -7.21 5.03
C CYS A 76 3.42 -6.07 6.00
N THR A 77 2.55 -6.38 6.95
CA THR A 77 1.92 -5.41 7.87
C THR A 77 2.93 -4.73 8.80
N SER A 78 4.00 -5.40 9.21
CA SER A 78 5.07 -4.81 10.01
C SER A 78 5.76 -3.65 9.29
N THR A 79 5.92 -3.75 7.97
CA THR A 79 6.53 -2.72 7.15
C THR A 79 5.60 -1.52 7.01
N VAL A 80 4.28 -1.75 6.98
CA VAL A 80 3.28 -0.66 6.97
C VAL A 80 3.43 0.24 8.19
N MET A 81 3.53 -0.33 9.40
CA MET A 81 3.70 0.45 10.62
C MET A 81 5.00 1.26 10.59
N ALA A 82 6.11 0.63 10.19
CA ALA A 82 7.42 1.28 10.14
C ALA A 82 7.42 2.46 9.15
N GLU A 83 6.81 2.30 7.97
CA GLU A 83 6.73 3.35 6.96
C GLU A 83 5.87 4.52 7.43
N ILE A 84 4.72 4.28 8.05
CA ILE A 84 3.87 5.33 8.59
C ILE A 84 4.59 6.12 9.70
N ILE A 85 5.26 5.44 10.61
CA ILE A 85 6.01 6.09 11.71
C ILE A 85 7.15 6.93 11.14
N ALA A 86 7.98 6.35 10.27
CA ALA A 86 9.10 7.04 9.66
C ALA A 86 8.63 8.27 8.85
N ASP A 87 7.52 8.12 8.15
CA ASP A 87 6.92 9.18 7.37
C ASP A 87 6.35 10.32 8.22
N SER A 88 5.64 10.00 9.32
CA SER A 88 5.09 11.01 10.23
C SER A 88 6.20 11.81 10.89
N ILE A 89 7.29 11.16 11.30
CA ILE A 89 8.45 11.84 11.89
C ILE A 89 9.05 12.83 10.88
N ARG A 90 9.27 12.38 9.64
CA ARG A 90 9.78 13.26 8.56
C ARG A 90 8.85 14.43 8.28
N TYR A 91 7.53 14.23 8.33
CA TYR A 91 6.55 15.23 7.95
C TYR A 91 6.23 16.24 9.05
N THR A 92 6.15 15.82 10.31
CA THR A 92 5.66 16.65 11.43
C THR A 92 6.69 16.94 12.49
N HIS A 93 7.75 16.12 12.58
CA HIS A 93 8.74 16.18 13.67
C HIS A 93 10.17 16.35 13.14
N SER A 94 10.33 16.91 11.93
CA SER A 94 11.64 17.07 11.30
C SER A 94 12.65 17.87 12.14
N ASN A 95 12.17 18.72 13.05
CA ASN A 95 12.96 19.53 13.98
C ASN A 95 12.63 19.25 15.46
N ALA A 96 11.92 18.17 15.76
CA ALA A 96 11.49 17.87 17.12
C ALA A 96 12.66 17.31 17.96
N SER A 97 12.55 17.39 19.28
CA SER A 97 13.55 16.79 20.16
C SER A 97 13.51 15.26 20.08
N ALA A 98 14.55 14.60 20.59
CA ALA A 98 14.57 13.14 20.69
C ALA A 98 13.41 12.61 21.57
N GLU A 99 13.03 13.36 22.60
CA GLU A 99 11.93 13.03 23.50
C GLU A 99 10.57 13.10 22.77
N ASP A 100 10.34 14.19 22.02
CA ASP A 100 9.11 14.36 21.23
C ASP A 100 8.99 13.28 20.14
N THR A 101 10.12 12.94 19.50
CA THR A 101 10.17 11.89 18.49
C THR A 101 9.82 10.52 19.09
N ALA A 102 10.36 10.21 20.27
CA ALA A 102 10.06 8.96 20.97
C ALA A 102 8.58 8.87 21.37
N GLN A 103 8.00 9.98 21.84
CA GLN A 103 6.57 10.05 22.17
C GLN A 103 5.69 9.84 20.94
N GLU A 104 6.01 10.45 19.79
CA GLU A 104 5.24 10.26 18.55
C GLU A 104 5.35 8.81 18.02
N ILE A 105 6.54 8.19 18.10
CA ILE A 105 6.71 6.77 17.75
C ILE A 105 5.79 5.90 18.62
N GLN A 106 5.76 6.14 19.92
CA GLN A 106 4.95 5.36 20.85
C GLN A 106 3.46 5.55 20.58
N ARG A 107 3.01 6.81 20.38
CA ARG A 107 1.62 7.13 20.05
C ARG A 107 1.18 6.43 18.75
N LEU A 108 1.96 6.58 17.67
CA LEU A 108 1.62 5.98 16.37
C LEU A 108 1.66 4.46 16.39
N SER A 109 2.56 3.85 17.16
CA SER A 109 2.59 2.38 17.33
C SER A 109 1.27 1.86 17.90
N VAL A 110 0.72 2.54 18.92
CA VAL A 110 -0.58 2.19 19.52
C VAL A 110 -1.72 2.36 18.53
N VAL A 111 -1.77 3.49 17.81
CA VAL A 111 -2.82 3.76 16.82
C VAL A 111 -2.78 2.73 15.68
N CYS A 112 -1.58 2.43 15.15
CA CYS A 112 -1.43 1.44 14.08
C CYS A 112 -1.85 0.05 14.54
N LEU A 113 -1.45 -0.37 15.74
CA LEU A 113 -1.85 -1.66 16.31
C LEU A 113 -3.37 -1.74 16.51
N ALA A 114 -4.02 -0.68 16.98
CA ALA A 114 -5.47 -0.65 17.13
C ALA A 114 -6.19 -0.74 15.78
N ALA A 115 -5.77 0.07 14.80
CA ALA A 115 -6.36 0.11 13.47
C ALA A 115 -6.20 -1.22 12.71
N LEU A 116 -5.02 -1.83 12.78
CA LEU A 116 -4.73 -3.10 12.09
C LEU A 116 -5.39 -4.31 12.74
N ASN A 117 -5.72 -4.25 14.04
CA ASN A 117 -6.48 -5.29 14.73
C ASN A 117 -8.00 -5.13 14.60
N GLY A 118 -8.48 -4.10 13.87
CA GLY A 118 -9.92 -3.81 13.75
C GLY A 118 -10.55 -3.24 15.02
N ASN A 119 -9.74 -2.72 15.94
CA ASN A 119 -10.18 -2.10 17.19
C ASN A 119 -10.23 -0.56 17.10
N ALA A 120 -10.08 0.02 15.90
CA ALA A 120 -10.27 1.44 15.69
C ALA A 120 -11.78 1.71 15.53
N GLU A 121 -12.39 2.24 16.60
CA GLU A 121 -13.73 2.85 16.56
C GLU A 121 -13.75 4.14 15.73
#